data_AF-A0A434SR19-F1
#
_entry.id   AF-A0A434SR19-F1
#
_cell.length_a   1.000
_cell.length_b   1.000
_cell.length_c   1.000
_cell.angle_alpha   90.00
_cell.angle_beta   90.00
_cell.angle_gamma   90.00
#
_symmetry.space_group_name_H-M   'P 1'
#
loop_
_entity.id
_entity.type
_entity.pdbx_description
1 polymer ?
#
loop_
_entity_poly.entity_id
_entity_poly.type
_entity_poly.pdbx_seq_one_letter_code
_entity_poly.pdbx_strand_id
1 'polypeptide(L)'
;PFGKGMLLTELRDRNEMVSEATVFEGLKKQDYEADLLEIAGLLIDKKATKFDPSKFEDTYENALIAMIEAKRKGKKLPKAAPKPRENVINLADVLRKSLAKEGIAAKGAKQGKPKSA
;
A
#
# COMPACT_ATOMS: atom_id res chain seq x y z
N PRO A 1 18.85 22.16 18.69
CA PRO A 1 19.70 22.14 17.48
C PRO A 1 19.67 20.75 16.87
N PHE A 2 19.41 20.63 15.57
CA PHE A 2 19.44 19.37 14.83
C PHE A 2 20.74 19.33 14.02
N GLY A 3 21.75 18.63 14.56
CA GLY A 3 23.12 18.70 14.05
C GLY A 3 23.70 20.11 14.12
N LYS A 4 24.10 20.66 12.96
CA LYS A 4 24.67 22.02 12.83
C LYS A 4 23.62 23.14 12.72
N GLY A 5 22.33 22.83 12.76
CA GLY A 5 21.24 23.80 12.53
C GLY A 5 20.11 23.73 13.55
N MET A 6 19.00 24.40 13.23
CA MET A 6 17.75 24.34 14.01
C MET A 6 16.68 23.59 13.20
N LEU A 7 15.98 22.67 13.86
CA LEU A 7 14.77 22.07 13.33
C LEU A 7 13.60 22.80 13.99
N LEU A 8 12.77 23.44 13.16
CA LEU A 8 11.52 24.02 13.61
C LEU A 8 10.41 23.04 13.24
N THR A 9 9.67 22.58 14.24
CA THR A 9 8.45 21.80 14.04
C THR A 9 7.28 22.71 14.32
N GLU A 10 6.48 22.97 13.28
CA GLU A 10 5.25 23.74 13.43
C GLU A 10 4.19 22.89 14.13
N LEU A 11 3.51 23.50 15.11
CA LEU A 11 2.36 22.87 15.76
C LEU A 11 1.12 23.13 14.92
N ARG A 12 0.31 22.08 14.74
CA ARG A 12 -0.97 22.16 14.04
C ARG A 12 -1.99 22.93 14.88
N ASP A 13 -2.70 23.87 14.27
CA ASP A 13 -3.83 24.55 14.91
C ASP A 13 -5.00 23.57 15.09
N ARG A 14 -5.91 23.88 16.01
CA ARG A 14 -7.14 23.11 16.23
C ARG A 14 -7.96 22.90 14.95
N ASN A 15 -7.98 23.90 14.06
CA ASN A 15 -8.77 23.82 12.83
C ASN A 15 -8.18 22.88 11.77
N GLU A 16 -6.90 22.51 11.87
CA GLU A 16 -6.26 21.52 10.98
C GLU A 16 -6.39 20.08 11.50
N MET A 17 -6.78 19.93 12.77
CA MET A 17 -6.89 18.63 13.43
C MET A 17 -8.29 18.07 13.27
N VAL A 18 -8.41 16.96 12.53
CA VAL A 18 -9.66 16.21 12.43
C VAL A 18 -9.78 15.28 13.64
N SER A 19 -10.96 15.25 14.28
CA SER A 19 -11.18 14.39 15.44
C SER A 19 -11.17 12.91 15.04
N GLU A 20 -10.58 12.06 15.88
CA GLU A 20 -10.62 10.60 15.70
C GLU A 20 -12.06 10.11 15.57
N ALA A 21 -12.96 10.58 16.45
CA ALA A 21 -14.37 10.19 16.42
C ALA A 21 -15.02 10.41 15.05
N THR A 22 -14.70 11.51 14.36
CA THR A 22 -15.19 11.79 12.99
C THR A 22 -14.52 10.89 11.94
N VAL A 23 -13.21 10.66 12.05
CA VAL A 23 -12.46 9.83 11.08
C VAL A 23 -12.90 8.37 11.12
N PHE A 24 -13.15 7.85 12.32
CA PHE A 24 -13.53 6.45 12.54
C PHE A 24 -15.04 6.24 12.64
N GLU A 25 -15.84 7.29 12.42
CA GLU A 25 -17.29 7.20 12.40
C GLU A 25 -17.76 6.20 11.33
N GLY A 26 -18.62 5.25 11.71
CA GLY A 26 -19.15 4.25 10.80
C GLY A 26 -18.22 3.06 10.50
N LEU A 27 -16.98 3.07 11.00
CA LEU A 27 -16.13 1.89 10.93
C LEU A 27 -16.62 0.84 11.94
N LYS A 28 -16.94 -0.36 11.43
CA LYS A 28 -17.27 -1.50 12.28
C LYS A 28 -15.99 -2.13 12.79
N LYS A 29 -15.99 -2.54 14.06
CA LYS A 29 -14.95 -3.42 14.58
C LYS A 29 -15.00 -4.73 13.78
N GLN A 30 -13.93 -5.00 13.05
CA GLN A 30 -13.78 -6.19 12.24
C GLN A 30 -12.84 -7.15 12.94
N ASP A 31 -13.27 -8.39 13.14
CA ASP A 31 -12.39 -9.46 13.56
C ASP A 31 -11.62 -9.99 12.33
N TYR A 32 -10.32 -10.20 12.50
CA TYR A 32 -9.43 -10.69 11.45
C TYR A 32 -8.96 -12.11 11.79
N GLU A 33 -8.90 -12.97 10.78
CA GLU A 33 -8.35 -14.32 10.92
C GLU A 33 -6.86 -14.26 11.29
N ALA A 34 -6.46 -14.98 12.34
CA ALA A 34 -5.08 -14.96 12.86
C ALA A 34 -4.04 -15.35 11.79
N ASP A 35 -4.36 -16.35 10.96
CA ASP A 35 -3.52 -16.80 9.85
C ASP A 35 -3.25 -15.68 8.82
N LEU A 36 -4.23 -14.79 8.58
CA LEU A 36 -4.05 -13.69 7.63
C LEU A 36 -3.15 -12.59 8.21
N LEU A 37 -3.25 -12.33 9.52
CA LEU A 37 -2.36 -11.40 10.21
C LEU A 37 -0.91 -11.88 10.19
N GLU A 38 -0.67 -13.17 10.41
CA GLU A 38 0.67 -13.77 10.33
C GLU A 38 1.26 -13.62 8.91
N ILE A 39 0.45 -13.92 7.89
CA ILE A 39 0.85 -13.76 6.48
C ILE A 39 1.18 -12.30 6.15
N ALA A 40 0.36 -11.35 6.62
CA ALA A 40 0.60 -9.92 6.42
C ALA A 40 1.92 -9.48 7.08
N GLY A 41 2.21 -9.96 8.29
CA GLY A 41 3.48 -9.71 8.98
C GLY A 41 4.68 -10.20 8.18
N LEU A 42 4.65 -11.47 7.72
CA LEU A 42 5.72 -12.04 6.88
C LEU A 42 5.94 -11.25 5.58
N LEU A 43 4.86 -10.72 4.98
CA LEU A 43 4.95 -9.91 3.78
C LEU A 43 5.65 -8.57 4.07
N ILE A 44 5.28 -7.91 5.16
CA ILE A 44 5.91 -6.65 5.60
C ILE A 44 7.40 -6.89 5.83
N ASP A 45 7.78 -7.94 6.57
CA ASP A 45 9.18 -8.26 6.86
C ASP A 45 9.98 -8.54 5.60
N LYS A 46 9.41 -9.28 4.63
CA LYS A 46 10.09 -9.60 3.36
C LYS A 46 10.20 -8.39 2.42
N LYS A 47 9.22 -7.49 2.43
CA LYS A 47 9.18 -6.31 1.55
C LYS A 47 9.77 -5.06 2.21
N ALA A 48 10.15 -5.16 3.48
CA ALA A 48 10.83 -4.10 4.20
C ALA A 48 12.10 -3.69 3.43
N THR A 49 12.23 -2.39 3.20
CA THR A 49 13.36 -1.81 2.48
C THR A 49 13.73 -0.47 3.10
N LYS A 50 14.91 0.04 2.75
CA LYS A 50 15.30 1.38 3.17
C LYS A 50 14.50 2.40 2.38
N PHE A 51 13.84 3.31 3.10
CA PHE A 51 13.18 4.45 2.48
C PHE A 51 14.24 5.39 1.90
N ASP A 52 14.13 5.65 0.60
CA ASP A 52 14.99 6.55 -0.15
C ASP A 52 14.10 7.63 -0.79
N PRO A 53 14.05 8.85 -0.21
CA PRO A 53 13.20 9.94 -0.70
C PRO A 53 13.51 10.33 -2.15
N SER A 54 14.75 10.12 -2.62
CA SER A 54 15.16 10.47 -3.98
C SER A 54 14.54 9.57 -5.06
N LYS A 55 13.97 8.43 -4.67
CA LYS A 55 13.22 7.55 -5.57
C LYS A 55 11.74 7.90 -5.66
N PHE A 56 11.26 8.86 -4.86
CA PHE A 56 9.89 9.34 -4.98
C PHE A 56 9.72 10.13 -6.27
N GLU A 57 8.67 9.81 -7.03
CA GLU A 57 8.32 10.49 -8.27
C GLU A 57 6.94 11.14 -8.11
N ASP A 58 6.86 12.47 -8.31
CA ASP A 58 5.58 13.16 -8.38
C ASP A 58 4.94 12.91 -9.75
N THR A 59 4.18 11.82 -9.83
CA THR A 59 3.46 11.44 -11.05
C THR A 59 2.43 12.49 -11.47
N TYR A 60 1.91 13.30 -10.55
CA TYR A 60 0.94 14.35 -10.85
C TYR A 60 1.63 15.54 -11.52
N GLU A 61 2.70 16.05 -10.91
CA GLU A 61 3.48 17.16 -11.46
C GLU A 61 4.07 16.78 -12.83
N ASN A 62 4.65 15.57 -12.95
CA ASN A 62 5.18 15.07 -14.21
C ASN A 62 4.11 15.01 -15.31
N ALA A 63 2.91 14.51 -14.98
CA ALA A 63 1.79 14.50 -15.91
C ALA A 63 1.35 15.91 -16.31
N LEU A 64 1.30 16.84 -15.35
CA LEU A 64 0.92 18.24 -15.60
C LEU A 64 1.90 18.93 -16.55
N ILE A 65 3.21 18.78 -16.30
CA ILE A 65 4.26 19.31 -17.18
C ILE A 65 4.12 18.72 -18.60
N ALA A 66 3.92 17.41 -18.72
CA ALA A 66 3.73 16.76 -20.01
C ALA A 66 2.48 17.28 -20.76
N MET A 67 1.39 17.58 -20.05
CA MET A 67 0.21 18.20 -20.64
C MET A 67 0.49 19.63 -21.13
N ILE A 68 1.18 20.43 -20.33
CA ILE A 68 1.54 21.82 -20.70
C ILE A 68 2.41 21.82 -21.96
N GLU A 69 3.41 20.93 -22.02
CA GLU A 69 4.26 20.78 -23.19
C GLU A 69 3.49 20.34 -24.44
N ALA A 70 2.58 19.38 -24.30
CA ALA A 70 1.75 18.91 -25.40
C ALA A 70 0.88 20.05 -25.96
N LYS A 71 0.26 20.85 -25.07
CA LYS A 71 -0.50 22.04 -25.46
C LYS A 71 0.37 23.07 -26.19
N ARG A 72 1.57 23.38 -25.65
CA ARG A 72 2.51 24.32 -26.27
C ARG A 72 2.94 23.88 -27.67
N LYS A 73 3.14 22.56 -27.86
CA LYS A 73 3.57 21.95 -29.13
C LYS A 73 2.40 21.67 -30.09
N GLY A 74 1.16 22.02 -29.74
CA GLY A 74 -0.04 21.72 -30.53
C GLY A 74 -0.34 20.21 -30.69
N LYS A 75 0.24 19.37 -29.82
CA LYS A 75 0.10 17.91 -29.86
C LYS A 75 -1.09 17.46 -29.00
N LYS A 76 -1.60 16.26 -29.29
CA LYS A 76 -2.65 15.63 -28.47
C LYS A 76 -2.17 15.42 -27.03
N LEU A 77 -3.08 15.61 -26.07
CA LEU A 77 -2.79 15.46 -24.65
C LEU A 77 -2.42 14.00 -24.30
N PRO A 78 -1.54 13.79 -23.30
CA PRO A 78 -1.27 12.47 -22.73
C PRO A 78 -2.57 11.77 -22.30
N LYS A 79 -2.69 10.47 -22.57
CA LYS A 79 -3.83 9.65 -22.11
C LYS A 79 -3.58 9.16 -20.69
N ALA A 80 -4.62 9.15 -19.88
CA ALA A 80 -4.59 8.52 -18.56
C ALA A 80 -4.29 7.01 -18.68
N ALA A 81 -3.52 6.48 -17.73
CA ALA A 81 -3.28 5.05 -17.64
C ALA A 81 -4.60 4.29 -17.39
N PRO A 82 -4.79 3.10 -18.00
CA PRO A 82 -5.97 2.30 -17.76
C PRO A 82 -6.04 1.86 -16.30
N LYS A 83 -7.25 1.83 -15.73
CA LYS A 83 -7.45 1.31 -14.38
C LYS A 83 -7.02 -0.16 -14.31
N PRO A 84 -6.30 -0.58 -13.25
CA PRO A 84 -5.98 -1.99 -13.03
C PRO A 84 -7.25 -2.83 -13.00
N ARG A 85 -7.19 -4.07 -13.51
CA ARG A 85 -8.33 -4.98 -13.46
C ARG A 85 -8.53 -5.51 -12.05
N GLU A 86 -9.68 -5.23 -11.45
CA GLU A 86 -10.14 -5.78 -10.17
C GLU A 86 -10.64 -7.22 -10.39
N ASN A 87 -9.74 -8.20 -10.42
CA ASN A 87 -10.14 -9.61 -10.42
C ASN A 87 -9.44 -10.34 -9.29
N VAL A 88 -9.96 -10.17 -8.07
CA VAL A 88 -9.49 -10.93 -6.91
C VAL A 88 -10.68 -11.48 -6.14
N ILE A 89 -11.21 -12.61 -6.64
CA ILE A 89 -12.36 -13.30 -6.04
C ILE A 89 -11.93 -14.14 -4.81
N ASN A 90 -10.63 -14.37 -4.61
CA ASN A 90 -10.10 -15.03 -3.41
C ASN A 90 -8.65 -14.60 -3.10
N LEU A 91 -8.52 -13.48 -2.38
CA LEU A 91 -7.24 -12.86 -2.04
C LEU A 91 -6.35 -13.77 -1.17
N ALA A 92 -6.95 -14.50 -0.23
CA ALA A 92 -6.23 -15.37 0.70
C ALA A 92 -5.56 -16.55 0.00
N ASP A 93 -6.29 -17.24 -0.88
CA ASP A 93 -5.75 -18.42 -1.58
C ASP A 93 -4.78 -18.03 -2.68
N VAL A 94 -5.00 -16.90 -3.35
CA VAL A 94 -4.05 -16.34 -4.32
C VAL A 94 -2.77 -15.92 -3.61
N LEU A 95 -2.88 -15.26 -2.45
CA LEU A 95 -1.71 -14.86 -1.67
C LEU A 95 -0.94 -16.09 -1.18
N ARG A 96 -1.60 -17.08 -0.57
CA ARG A 96 -0.96 -18.34 -0.15
C ARG A 96 -0.23 -19.03 -1.32
N LYS A 97 -0.87 -19.13 -2.49
CA LYS A 97 -0.26 -19.71 -3.70
C LYS A 97 0.93 -18.88 -4.22
N SER A 98 0.84 -17.55 -4.16
CA SER A 98 1.94 -16.66 -4.57
C SER A 98 3.13 -16.76 -3.62
N LEU A 99 2.89 -16.80 -2.31
CA LEU A 99 3.92 -16.93 -1.28
C LEU A 99 4.60 -18.30 -1.33
N ALA A 100 3.85 -19.38 -1.58
CA ALA A 100 4.42 -20.72 -1.81
C ALA A 100 5.33 -20.76 -3.05
N LYS A 101 4.98 -20.04 -4.13
CA LYS A 101 5.84 -19.90 -5.33
C LYS A 101 7.10 -19.08 -5.06
N GLU A 102 7.05 -18.12 -4.14
CA GLU A 102 8.21 -17.33 -3.71
C GLU A 102 9.01 -17.98 -2.57
N GLY A 103 8.74 -19.24 -2.23
CA GLY A 103 9.49 -20.02 -1.22
C GLY A 103 9.16 -19.69 0.24
N ILE A 104 8.07 -18.96 0.50
CA ILE A 104 7.62 -18.64 1.86
C ILE A 104 6.59 -19.70 2.28
N ALA A 105 7.04 -20.67 3.09
CA ALA A 105 6.16 -21.65 3.70
C ALA A 105 5.79 -21.20 5.13
N ALA A 106 4.52 -20.88 5.37
CA ALA A 106 4.01 -20.76 6.73
C ALA A 106 4.07 -22.13 7.40
N LYS A 107 4.74 -22.25 8.54
CA LYS A 107 4.78 -23.47 9.36
C LYS A 107 3.44 -23.63 10.08
N GLY A 108 2.39 -24.03 9.36
CA GLY A 108 1.05 -24.18 9.94
C GLY A 108 0.08 -25.06 9.16
N ALA A 109 0.41 -25.52 7.96
CA ALA A 109 -0.44 -26.45 7.23
C ALA A 109 -0.31 -27.86 7.83
N LYS A 110 -1.01 -28.14 8.93
CA LYS A 110 -1.37 -29.52 9.27
C LYS A 110 -2.18 -30.07 8.10
N GLN A 111 -1.53 -30.91 7.32
CA GLN A 111 -2.13 -31.78 6.31
C GLN A 111 -3.37 -32.45 6.91
N GLY A 112 -4.55 -32.04 6.43
CA GLY A 112 -5.75 -32.85 6.56
C GLY A 112 -5.48 -34.18 5.85
N LYS A 113 -5.27 -35.25 6.62
CA LYS A 113 -5.25 -36.62 6.12
C LYS A 113 -6.50 -36.88 5.26
N PRO A 114 -6.38 -37.53 4.10
CA PRO A 114 -7.55 -38.01 3.39
C PRO A 114 -8.19 -39.10 4.27
N LYS A 115 -9.47 -38.93 4.64
CA LYS A 115 -10.27 -40.03 5.19
C LYS A 115 -10.70 -40.91 4.02
N SER A 116 -10.09 -42.08 3.94
CA SER A 116 -10.63 -43.26 3.30
C SER A 116 -11.76 -43.84 4.17
N ALA A 117 -12.97 -43.96 3.60
CA ALA A 117 -13.96 -45.04 3.78
C ALA A 117 -15.26 -44.61 3.08
#